data_AF-A0A7R8UVB6-F1
#
_entry.id   AF-A0A7R8UVB6-F1
#
_cell.length_a   1.000
_cell.length_b   1.000
_cell.length_c   1.000
_cell.angle_alpha   90.00
_cell.angle_beta   90.00
_cell.angle_gamma   90.00
#
_symmetry.space_group_name_H-M   'P 1'
#
loop_
_entity.id
_entity.type
_entity.pdbx_description
1 polymer ?
#
loop_
_entity_poly.entity_id
_entity_poly.type
_entity_poly.pdbx_seq_one_letter_code
_entity_poly.pdbx_strand_id
1 'polypeptide(L)'
;MGYLTEIFCCSRKRQRESVFKIHPTSHGKCIQKQRRRNIPKRPKEQCIPLIKYLQYSSEGKRSFVPVTTYEPLSLLQKLAEPFEYSFLLDKAAGTGNYAEQMKYIAAFSHVYAMKVCERISRPFDPLLGETFEMNRSDDMGFKFIAEQISVAPKVAALHCAGIGWIFQSNFEYTFNIQTKFISINPVIRTTIFLKDYGSEFAWPMVRFI
;
A
#
# COMPACT_ATOMS: atom_id res chain seq x y z
N MET A 1 -8.18 -6.56 -22.06
CA MET A 1 -8.25 -5.12 -22.33
C MET A 1 -7.21 -4.43 -21.47
N GLY A 2 -6.22 -3.78 -22.08
CA GLY A 2 -5.13 -3.12 -21.36
C GLY A 2 -5.59 -1.78 -20.80
N TYR A 3 -5.46 -1.59 -19.49
CA TYR A 3 -5.73 -0.31 -18.85
C TYR A 3 -4.41 0.46 -18.77
N LEU A 4 -4.27 1.50 -19.58
CA LEU A 4 -3.18 2.48 -19.50
C LEU A 4 -3.42 3.34 -18.25
N THR A 5 -2.54 3.23 -17.26
CA THR A 5 -2.46 4.19 -16.15
C THR A 5 -1.93 5.51 -16.68
N GLU A 6 -2.76 6.57 -16.71
CA GLU A 6 -2.26 7.92 -16.97
C GLU A 6 -1.52 8.44 -15.75
N ILE A 7 -0.19 8.57 -15.88
CA ILE A 7 0.66 9.20 -14.87
C ILE A 7 0.81 10.67 -15.24
N PHE A 8 0.27 11.53 -14.40
CA PHE A 8 0.35 12.97 -14.57
C PHE A 8 1.60 13.54 -13.87
N CYS A 9 2.21 14.53 -14.51
CA CYS A 9 3.31 15.29 -13.96
C CYS A 9 2.82 16.68 -13.59
N CYS A 10 3.19 17.17 -12.39
CA CYS A 10 2.98 18.56 -12.02
C CYS A 10 4.33 19.24 -11.79
N SER A 11 4.72 20.15 -12.67
CA SER A 11 5.98 20.93 -12.55
C SER A 11 5.83 22.16 -11.62
N ARG A 12 5.23 21.99 -10.43
CA ARG A 12 5.19 23.07 -9.42
C ARG A 12 6.22 22.80 -8.33
N LYS A 13 7.27 23.63 -8.29
CA LYS A 13 8.25 23.65 -7.20
C LYS A 13 7.57 24.02 -5.88
N ARG A 14 7.15 23.01 -5.11
CA ARG A 14 6.70 23.18 -3.72
C ARG A 14 7.72 22.48 -2.83
N GLN A 15 8.44 23.24 -2.00
CA GLN A 15 9.32 22.64 -1.00
C GLN A 15 8.45 21.88 0.01
N ARG A 16 8.45 20.54 -0.08
CA ARG A 16 7.89 19.67 0.95
C ARG A 16 9.03 19.20 1.82
N GLU A 17 9.14 19.74 3.02
CA GLU A 17 10.00 19.15 4.04
C GLU A 17 9.37 17.83 4.50
N SER A 18 10.12 16.73 4.39
CA SER A 18 9.68 15.47 4.99
C SER A 18 9.73 15.60 6.51
N VAL A 19 8.60 15.35 7.18
CA VAL A 19 8.57 15.16 8.65
C VAL A 19 9.55 14.04 9.07
N PHE A 20 9.78 13.07 8.18
CA PHE A 20 10.78 12.02 8.32
C PHE A 20 12.09 12.36 7.59
N LYS A 21 13.03 13.00 8.28
CA LYS A 21 14.42 13.07 7.80
C LYS A 21 15.04 11.68 7.87
N ILE A 22 15.17 11.01 6.73
CA ILE A 22 16.08 9.87 6.59
C ILE A 22 17.46 10.46 6.41
N HIS A 23 18.16 10.69 7.52
CA HIS A 23 19.58 10.95 7.46
C HIS A 23 20.28 9.68 6.95
N PRO A 24 21.26 9.79 6.04
CA PRO A 24 22.19 8.70 5.83
C PRO A 24 22.73 8.36 7.22
N THR A 25 22.48 7.14 7.66
CA THR A 25 22.92 6.67 8.97
C THR A 25 24.43 6.90 9.02
N SER A 26 24.86 7.81 9.89
CA SER A 26 26.25 7.92 10.31
C SER A 26 26.75 6.51 10.57
N HIS A 27 27.94 6.17 10.08
CA HIS A 27 28.62 4.89 10.22
C HIS A 27 28.73 4.41 11.69
N GLY A 28 27.61 4.03 12.28
CA GLY A 28 27.46 3.26 13.50
C GLY A 28 26.75 1.99 13.08
N LYS A 29 27.31 0.84 13.44
CA LYS A 29 26.83 -0.51 13.05
C LYS A 29 25.30 -0.57 13.11
N CYS A 30 24.65 -0.51 11.96
CA CYS A 30 23.22 -0.75 11.88
C CYS A 30 23.02 -2.22 12.22
N ILE A 31 22.48 -2.51 13.41
CA ILE A 31 22.14 -3.88 13.79
C ILE A 31 20.98 -4.27 12.86
N GLN A 32 21.29 -5.04 11.82
CA GLN A 32 20.25 -5.60 10.96
C GLN A 32 19.33 -6.44 11.83
N LYS A 33 18.06 -6.04 11.92
CA LYS A 33 17.11 -6.74 12.77
C LYS A 33 16.82 -8.10 12.16
N GLN A 34 16.94 -9.17 12.94
CA GLN A 34 16.52 -10.48 12.48
C GLN A 34 15.00 -10.51 12.35
N ARG A 35 14.50 -10.62 11.11
CA ARG A 35 13.07 -10.63 10.81
C ARG A 35 12.52 -12.06 10.81
N ARG A 36 11.26 -12.22 11.22
CA ARG A 36 10.55 -13.50 11.09
C ARG A 36 10.53 -13.92 9.62
N ARG A 37 10.87 -15.19 9.35
CA ARG A 37 10.88 -15.76 7.99
C ARG A 37 9.64 -16.59 7.67
N ASN A 38 8.95 -17.05 8.72
CA ASN A 38 7.79 -17.91 8.61
C ASN A 38 6.68 -17.45 9.56
N ILE A 39 5.45 -17.76 9.18
CA ILE A 39 4.26 -17.60 10.01
C ILE A 39 3.76 -19.02 10.35
N PRO A 40 3.22 -19.26 11.55
CA PRO A 40 2.60 -20.54 11.88
C PRO A 40 1.57 -20.95 10.84
N LYS A 41 1.46 -22.26 10.57
CA LYS A 41 0.47 -22.78 9.63
C LYS A 41 -0.93 -22.46 10.14
N ARG A 42 -1.81 -22.05 9.23
CA ARG A 42 -3.22 -21.81 9.50
C ARG A 42 -3.86 -23.09 10.12
N PRO A 43 -4.63 -22.96 11.21
CA PRO A 43 -5.37 -24.09 11.78
C PRO A 43 -6.28 -24.74 10.73
N LYS A 44 -6.39 -26.08 10.75
CA LYS A 44 -7.16 -26.86 9.76
C LYS A 44 -8.68 -26.78 9.93
N GLU A 45 -9.18 -26.11 10.97
CA GLU A 45 -10.61 -25.97 11.22
C GLU A 45 -11.31 -25.29 10.02
N GLN A 46 -12.49 -25.82 9.68
CA GLN A 46 -13.17 -25.69 8.39
C GLN A 46 -13.13 -24.27 7.83
N CYS A 47 -12.19 -24.05 6.90
CA CYS A 47 -12.04 -22.80 6.18
C CYS A 47 -13.13 -22.73 5.10
N ILE A 48 -14.30 -22.22 5.47
CA ILE A 48 -15.34 -21.90 4.48
C ILE A 48 -14.84 -20.71 3.66
N PRO A 49 -14.72 -20.81 2.32
CA PRO A 49 -14.36 -19.67 1.48
C PRO A 49 -15.33 -18.52 1.69
N LEU A 50 -14.83 -17.28 1.68
CA LEU A 50 -15.64 -16.10 1.95
C LEU A 50 -16.88 -16.04 1.03
N ILE A 51 -16.74 -16.35 -0.25
CA ILE A 51 -17.87 -16.39 -1.21
C ILE A 51 -18.97 -17.37 -0.76
N LYS A 52 -18.60 -18.54 -0.26
CA LYS A 52 -19.55 -19.54 0.24
C LYS A 52 -20.26 -19.04 1.51
N TYR A 53 -19.55 -18.32 2.39
CA TYR A 53 -20.17 -17.63 3.53
C TYR A 53 -21.12 -16.51 3.11
N LEU A 54 -20.73 -15.71 2.12
CA LEU A 54 -21.53 -14.60 1.63
C LEU A 54 -22.86 -15.07 1.04
N GLN A 55 -22.86 -16.20 0.34
CA GLN A 55 -24.08 -16.88 -0.14
C GLN A 55 -25.01 -17.27 1.01
N TYR A 56 -24.48 -17.79 2.13
CA TYR A 56 -25.29 -18.09 3.32
C TYR A 56 -25.79 -16.82 4.05
N SER A 57 -25.02 -15.72 4.00
CA SER A 57 -25.38 -14.47 4.69
C SER A 57 -26.47 -13.68 3.97
N SER A 58 -26.57 -13.77 2.64
CA SER A 58 -27.61 -13.11 1.84
C SER A 58 -29.03 -13.64 2.09
N GLU A 59 -29.16 -14.78 2.78
CA GLU A 59 -30.44 -15.32 3.27
C GLU A 59 -30.90 -14.65 4.59
N GLY A 60 -30.26 -13.54 5.00
CA GLY A 60 -30.81 -12.59 5.97
C GLY A 60 -30.51 -12.84 7.45
N LYS A 61 -29.49 -13.63 7.81
CA LYS A 61 -29.28 -13.99 9.24
C LYS A 61 -27.93 -13.66 9.88
N ARG A 62 -26.87 -13.25 9.17
CA ARG A 62 -25.59 -12.90 9.83
C ARG A 62 -24.79 -11.82 9.10
N SER A 63 -24.65 -10.64 9.72
CA SER A 63 -23.78 -9.54 9.26
C SER A 63 -22.30 -9.75 9.60
N PHE A 64 -21.98 -10.74 10.43
CA PHE A 64 -20.62 -11.02 10.88
C PHE A 64 -19.97 -12.06 10.00
N VAL A 65 -18.76 -11.81 9.50
CA VAL A 65 -17.99 -12.80 8.73
C VAL A 65 -17.04 -13.51 9.69
N PRO A 66 -16.92 -14.86 9.67
CA PRO A 66 -16.01 -15.58 10.56
C PRO A 66 -14.57 -15.09 10.42
N VAL A 67 -13.85 -15.01 11.55
CA VAL A 67 -12.42 -14.62 11.58
C VAL A 67 -11.56 -15.48 10.67
N THR A 68 -11.95 -16.74 10.44
CA THR A 68 -11.27 -17.65 9.53
C THR A 68 -11.28 -17.17 8.08
N THR A 69 -12.21 -16.32 7.66
CA THR A 69 -12.22 -15.79 6.28
C THR A 69 -11.21 -14.67 6.06
N TYR A 70 -10.67 -14.08 7.13
CA TYR A 70 -9.74 -12.97 7.07
C TYR A 70 -8.30 -13.45 6.94
N GLU A 71 -7.49 -12.60 6.32
CA GLU A 71 -6.04 -12.69 6.38
C GLU A 71 -5.55 -12.17 7.74
N PRO A 72 -4.49 -12.73 8.35
CA PRO A 72 -3.92 -12.21 9.60
C PRO A 72 -3.12 -10.92 9.39
N LEU A 73 -3.66 -9.97 8.63
CA LEU A 73 -3.12 -8.64 8.38
C LEU A 73 -4.23 -7.60 8.43
N SER A 74 -3.94 -6.45 9.05
CA SER A 74 -4.73 -5.23 8.89
C SER A 74 -4.57 -4.68 7.48
N LEU A 75 -5.57 -3.97 6.96
CA LEU A 75 -5.44 -3.30 5.67
C LEU A 75 -4.23 -2.35 5.63
N LEU A 76 -3.91 -1.66 6.74
CA LEU A 76 -2.73 -0.78 6.79
C LEU A 76 -1.43 -1.54 6.55
N GLN A 77 -1.34 -2.79 7.01
CA GLN A 77 -0.20 -3.68 6.76
C GLN A 77 -0.16 -4.12 5.30
N LYS A 78 -1.32 -4.48 4.73
CA LYS A 78 -1.43 -4.87 3.31
C LYS A 78 -0.99 -3.74 2.38
N LEU A 79 -1.31 -2.48 2.72
CA LEU A 79 -0.90 -1.30 1.97
C LEU A 79 0.61 -1.04 2.00
N ALA A 80 1.33 -1.64 2.93
CA ALA A 80 2.78 -1.51 3.03
C ALA A 80 3.54 -2.54 2.17
N GLU A 81 2.89 -3.61 1.72
CA GLU A 81 3.53 -4.70 0.96
C GLU A 81 4.14 -4.28 -0.39
N PRO A 82 3.51 -3.39 -1.18
CA PRO A 82 4.13 -2.88 -2.41
C PRO A 82 5.57 -2.35 -2.25
N PHE A 83 5.93 -1.87 -1.06
CA PHE A 83 7.26 -1.33 -0.78
C PHE A 83 8.35 -2.41 -0.67
N GLU A 84 8.02 -3.70 -0.80
CA GLU A 84 8.99 -4.75 -1.14
C GLU A 84 9.76 -4.40 -2.43
N TYR A 85 9.14 -3.69 -3.36
CA TYR A 85 9.74 -3.23 -4.62
C TYR A 85 10.18 -1.76 -4.57
N SER A 86 10.45 -1.23 -3.38
CA SER A 86 10.93 0.15 -3.15
C SER A 86 12.21 0.50 -3.92
N PHE A 87 13.05 -0.49 -4.25
CA PHE A 87 14.24 -0.31 -5.08
C PHE A 87 13.96 0.32 -6.46
N LEU A 88 12.72 0.18 -6.99
CA LEU A 88 12.31 0.86 -8.22
C LEU A 88 12.30 2.38 -8.03
N LEU A 89 11.87 2.85 -6.85
CA LEU A 89 11.84 4.26 -6.50
C LEU A 89 13.25 4.81 -6.23
N ASP A 90 14.13 4.00 -5.62
CA ASP A 90 15.55 4.36 -5.47
C ASP A 90 16.22 4.55 -6.84
N LYS A 91 15.93 3.65 -7.80
CA LYS A 91 16.40 3.78 -9.19
C LYS A 91 15.84 5.02 -9.87
N ALA A 92 14.55 5.31 -9.68
CA ALA A 92 13.97 6.54 -10.21
C ALA A 92 14.67 7.78 -9.63
N ALA A 93 14.86 7.83 -8.31
CA ALA A 93 15.52 8.92 -7.63
C ALA A 93 16.98 9.12 -8.09
N GLY A 94 17.71 8.05 -8.42
CA GLY A 94 19.08 8.11 -8.92
C GLY A 94 19.23 8.47 -10.40
N THR A 95 18.14 8.57 -11.17
CA THR A 95 18.18 8.91 -12.60
C THR A 95 17.87 10.39 -12.83
N GLY A 96 18.70 11.08 -13.62
CA GLY A 96 18.49 12.48 -13.99
C GLY A 96 17.60 12.70 -15.21
N ASN A 97 17.31 11.65 -15.98
CA ASN A 97 16.43 11.73 -17.13
C ASN A 97 14.98 11.44 -16.73
N TYR A 98 14.11 12.41 -16.97
CA TYR A 98 12.68 12.32 -16.67
C TYR A 98 11.99 11.09 -17.32
N ALA A 99 12.36 10.72 -18.54
CA ALA A 99 11.79 9.55 -19.21
C ALA A 99 12.19 8.24 -18.50
N GLU A 100 13.41 8.16 -17.97
CA GLU A 100 13.86 7.01 -17.18
C GLU A 100 13.21 6.96 -15.81
N GLN A 101 13.05 8.11 -15.15
CA GLN A 101 12.28 8.21 -13.90
C GLN A 101 10.87 7.67 -14.08
N MET A 102 10.18 8.10 -15.16
CA MET A 102 8.82 7.66 -15.47
C MET A 102 8.74 6.15 -15.67
N LYS A 103 9.71 5.53 -16.34
CA LYS A 103 9.77 4.07 -16.54
C LYS A 103 9.74 3.32 -15.21
N TYR A 104 10.55 3.73 -14.24
CA TYR A 104 10.59 3.09 -12.93
C TYR A 104 9.34 3.35 -12.09
N ILE A 105 8.79 4.57 -12.17
CA ILE A 105 7.57 4.94 -11.46
C ILE A 105 6.35 4.21 -12.02
N ALA A 106 6.28 4.01 -13.34
CA ALA A 106 5.25 3.20 -13.98
C ALA A 106 5.35 1.72 -13.60
N ALA A 107 6.57 1.18 -13.51
CA ALA A 107 6.77 -0.17 -13.01
C ALA A 107 6.31 -0.31 -11.54
N PHE A 108 6.67 0.65 -10.69
CA PHE A 108 6.25 0.66 -9.28
C PHE A 108 4.73 0.82 -9.14
N SER A 109 4.09 1.71 -9.91
CA SER A 109 2.64 1.91 -9.86
C SER A 109 1.87 0.65 -10.23
N HIS A 110 2.36 -0.10 -11.23
CA HIS A 110 1.79 -1.38 -11.61
C HIS A 110 1.93 -2.42 -10.49
N VAL A 111 3.14 -2.56 -9.93
CA VAL A 111 3.39 -3.49 -8.81
C VAL A 111 2.54 -3.12 -7.59
N TYR A 112 2.44 -1.84 -7.26
CA TYR A 112 1.60 -1.35 -6.17
C TYR A 112 0.15 -1.77 -6.37
N ALA A 113 -0.35 -1.60 -7.59
CA ALA A 113 -1.71 -1.94 -7.90
C ALA A 113 -1.99 -3.45 -7.83
N MET A 114 -1.07 -4.25 -8.39
CA MET A 114 -1.16 -5.70 -8.31
C MET A 114 -1.10 -6.19 -6.86
N LYS A 115 -0.12 -5.77 -6.06
CA LYS A 115 0.08 -6.29 -4.70
C LYS A 115 -1.08 -5.97 -3.76
N VAL A 116 -1.68 -4.78 -3.88
CA VAL A 116 -2.86 -4.41 -3.09
C VAL A 116 -4.08 -5.30 -3.45
N CYS A 117 -4.19 -5.73 -4.71
CA CYS A 117 -5.34 -6.48 -5.23
C CYS A 117 -5.12 -8.00 -5.40
N GLU A 118 -3.89 -8.50 -5.29
CA GLU A 118 -3.49 -9.88 -5.66
C GLU A 118 -4.23 -10.96 -4.82
N ARG A 119 -4.51 -10.68 -3.54
CA ARG A 119 -5.04 -11.69 -2.61
C ARG A 119 -6.54 -11.59 -2.40
N ILE A 120 -7.21 -12.74 -2.57
CA ILE A 120 -8.65 -13.00 -2.40
C ILE A 120 -9.10 -12.87 -0.92
N SER A 121 -8.18 -13.08 0.03
CA SER A 121 -8.47 -12.96 1.47
C SER A 121 -8.69 -11.52 1.89
N ARG A 122 -9.76 -11.29 2.67
CA ARG A 122 -10.10 -9.98 3.21
C ARG A 122 -9.14 -9.63 4.35
N PRO A 123 -8.40 -8.50 4.31
CA PRO A 123 -7.64 -8.03 5.48
C PRO A 123 -8.60 -7.55 6.57
N PHE A 124 -8.13 -7.46 7.82
CA PHE A 124 -8.91 -6.83 8.89
C PHE A 124 -9.14 -5.36 8.56
N ASP A 125 -10.38 -4.91 8.75
CA ASP A 125 -10.74 -3.50 8.63
C ASP A 125 -10.06 -2.74 9.79
N PRO A 126 -9.22 -1.73 9.52
CA PRO A 126 -8.57 -0.96 10.57
C PRO A 126 -9.57 -0.17 11.41
N LEU A 127 -9.27 0.01 12.70
CA LEU A 127 -10.02 0.89 13.59
C LEU A 127 -9.71 2.37 13.29
N LEU A 128 -10.60 3.28 13.64
CA LEU A 128 -10.32 4.72 13.56
C LEU A 128 -9.12 5.08 14.45
N GLY A 129 -8.12 5.77 13.90
CA GLY A 129 -6.88 6.09 14.59
C GLY A 129 -5.92 4.90 14.73
N GLU A 130 -6.25 3.73 14.17
CA GLU A 130 -5.28 2.64 14.06
C GLU A 130 -4.11 3.11 13.19
N THR A 131 -2.90 2.83 13.66
CA THR A 131 -1.66 3.14 12.96
C THR A 131 -0.86 1.88 12.67
N PHE A 132 -0.09 1.92 11.59
CA PHE A 132 0.89 0.90 11.28
C PHE A 132 2.20 1.56 10.82
N GLU A 133 3.32 1.15 11.41
CA GLU A 133 4.65 1.59 11.00
C GLU A 133 5.50 0.41 10.52
N MET A 134 6.34 0.67 9.52
CA MET A 134 7.31 -0.29 9.02
C MET A 134 8.63 0.40 8.72
N ASN A 135 9.61 0.16 9.59
CA ASN A 135 10.98 0.63 9.42
C ASN A 135 11.82 -0.46 8.74
N ARG A 136 12.26 -0.15 7.52
CA ARG A 136 13.14 -0.97 6.67
C ARG A 136 14.43 -0.19 6.33
N SER A 137 14.82 0.78 7.16
CA SER A 137 16.00 1.61 6.90
C SER A 137 17.31 0.81 6.96
N ASP A 138 17.32 -0.31 7.68
CA ASP A 138 18.49 -1.19 7.89
C ASP A 138 18.80 -2.12 6.72
N ASP A 139 17.81 -2.39 5.86
CA ASP A 139 17.92 -3.34 4.76
C ASP A 139 17.41 -2.82 3.41
N MET A 140 16.31 -2.04 3.36
CA MET A 140 15.73 -1.50 2.13
C MET A 140 15.71 0.04 2.05
N GLY A 141 16.26 0.74 3.04
CA GLY A 141 16.43 2.20 2.99
C GLY A 141 15.17 3.05 3.12
N PHE A 142 14.05 2.51 3.60
CA PHE A 142 12.80 3.29 3.74
C PHE A 142 12.13 3.18 5.12
N LYS A 143 11.20 4.11 5.37
CA LYS A 143 10.28 4.14 6.52
C LYS A 143 8.88 4.42 6.04
N PHE A 144 7.94 3.58 6.45
CA PHE A 144 6.52 3.67 6.13
C PHE A 144 5.70 3.92 7.39
N ILE A 145 4.69 4.78 7.29
CA ILE A 145 3.64 4.96 8.28
C ILE A 145 2.28 5.09 7.58
N ALA A 146 1.26 4.48 8.17
CA ALA A 146 -0.12 4.68 7.76
C ALA A 146 -1.04 4.81 8.96
N GLU A 147 -2.13 5.55 8.78
CA GLU A 147 -3.17 5.78 9.78
C GLU A 147 -4.55 5.68 9.13
N GLN A 148 -5.49 5.02 9.80
CA GLN A 148 -6.90 5.06 9.42
C GLN A 148 -7.54 6.35 9.95
N ILE A 149 -7.71 7.33 9.06
CA ILE A 149 -8.13 8.69 9.43
C ILE A 149 -9.64 8.94 9.36
N SER A 150 -10.40 8.04 8.72
CA SER A 150 -11.86 8.18 8.59
C SER A 150 -12.53 6.82 8.43
N VAL A 151 -13.72 6.64 9.00
CA VAL A 151 -14.51 5.39 8.91
C VAL A 151 -15.64 5.47 7.88
N ALA A 152 -16.16 6.67 7.60
CA ALA A 152 -17.23 6.89 6.63
C ALA A 152 -17.05 8.27 5.96
N PRO A 153 -16.33 8.35 4.82
CA PRO A 153 -15.78 7.24 4.02
C PRO A 153 -14.57 6.57 4.70
N LYS A 154 -14.30 5.30 4.38
CA LYS A 154 -13.12 4.60 4.91
C LYS A 154 -11.87 5.11 4.21
N VAL A 155 -11.03 5.86 4.92
CA VAL A 155 -9.80 6.45 4.37
C VAL A 155 -8.61 6.14 5.27
N ALA A 156 -7.55 5.63 4.65
CA ALA A 156 -6.22 5.53 5.26
C ALA A 156 -5.27 6.56 4.63
N ALA A 157 -4.54 7.30 5.46
CA ALA A 157 -3.45 8.18 5.02
C ALA A 157 -2.12 7.42 5.10
N LEU A 158 -1.33 7.49 4.04
CA LEU A 158 -0.06 6.76 3.91
C LEU A 158 1.07 7.75 3.64
N HIS A 159 2.18 7.54 4.32
CA HIS A 159 3.43 8.24 4.07
C HIS A 159 4.59 7.25 4.09
N CYS A 160 5.40 7.26 3.04
CA CYS A 160 6.62 6.47 2.98
C CYS A 160 7.76 7.32 2.45
N ALA A 161 8.89 7.31 3.14
CA ALA A 161 10.08 8.01 2.72
C ALA A 161 11.19 6.98 2.48
N GLY A 162 11.97 7.18 1.42
CA GLY A 162 13.17 6.40 1.14
C GLY A 162 14.35 7.27 0.70
N ILE A 163 15.31 6.65 0.02
CA ILE A 163 16.53 7.32 -0.44
C ILE A 163 16.20 8.15 -1.68
N GLY A 164 16.12 9.47 -1.51
CA GLY A 164 15.85 10.38 -2.62
C GLY A 164 14.39 10.47 -3.07
N TRP A 165 13.45 9.78 -2.40
CA TRP A 165 12.02 9.84 -2.74
C TRP A 165 11.09 9.90 -1.52
N ILE A 166 9.88 10.40 -1.77
CA ILE A 166 8.76 10.43 -0.81
C ILE A 166 7.50 9.97 -1.55
N PHE A 167 6.80 9.01 -0.97
CA PHE A 167 5.48 8.56 -1.38
C PHE A 167 4.43 9.07 -0.39
N GLN A 168 3.35 9.64 -0.92
CA GLN A 168 2.18 10.03 -0.14
C GLN A 168 0.92 9.55 -0.86
N SER A 169 -0.01 8.99 -0.10
CA SER A 169 -1.25 8.50 -0.68
C SER A 169 -2.39 8.56 0.33
N ASN A 170 -3.59 8.90 -0.15
CA ASN A 170 -4.83 8.68 0.59
C ASN A 170 -5.53 7.50 -0.07
N PHE A 171 -5.70 6.42 0.67
CA PHE A 171 -6.33 5.19 0.24
C PHE A 171 -7.77 5.17 0.75
N GLU A 172 -8.71 5.55 -0.09
CA GLU A 172 -10.13 5.35 0.17
C GLU A 172 -10.58 4.02 -0.39
N TYR A 173 -11.39 3.26 0.34
CA TYR A 173 -11.88 1.96 -0.10
C TYR A 173 -13.31 1.69 0.35
N THR A 174 -14.06 1.03 -0.52
CA THR A 174 -15.38 0.48 -0.20
C THR A 174 -15.38 -1.00 -0.52
N PHE A 175 -15.88 -1.80 0.42
CA PHE A 175 -16.13 -3.23 0.20
C PHE A 175 -17.59 -3.39 -0.20
N ASN A 176 -17.87 -3.64 -1.47
CA ASN A 176 -19.21 -4.08 -1.87
C ASN A 176 -19.23 -5.59 -1.85
N ILE A 177 -19.96 -6.12 -0.87
CA ILE A 177 -20.23 -7.53 -0.73
C ILE A 177 -21.52 -7.81 -1.50
N GLN A 178 -21.39 -8.38 -2.69
CA GLN A 178 -22.52 -8.96 -3.40
C GLN A 178 -22.44 -10.48 -3.29
N THR A 179 -23.56 -11.17 -3.46
CA THR A 179 -23.70 -12.62 -3.26
C THR A 179 -22.70 -13.48 -4.05
N LYS A 180 -22.04 -12.90 -5.06
CA LYS A 180 -21.13 -13.58 -5.99
C LYS A 180 -19.69 -13.05 -5.98
N PHE A 181 -19.43 -11.82 -5.53
CA PHE A 181 -18.08 -11.22 -5.53
C PHE A 181 -17.94 -10.09 -4.51
N ILE A 182 -16.69 -9.81 -4.16
CA ILE A 182 -16.29 -8.66 -3.33
C ILE A 182 -15.57 -7.68 -4.25
N SER A 183 -16.10 -6.48 -4.41
CA SER A 183 -15.34 -5.42 -5.08
C SER A 183 -14.73 -4.48 -4.04
N ILE A 184 -13.44 -4.19 -4.23
CA ILE A 184 -12.73 -3.13 -3.53
C ILE A 184 -12.60 -2.00 -4.54
N ASN A 185 -13.18 -0.85 -4.24
CA ASN A 185 -13.07 0.32 -5.11
C ASN A 185 -12.08 1.30 -4.49
N PRO A 186 -10.78 1.17 -4.80
CA PRO A 186 -9.81 2.12 -4.32
C PRO A 186 -10.03 3.47 -5.04
N VAL A 187 -10.25 4.54 -4.28
CA VAL A 187 -10.04 5.90 -4.78
C VAL A 187 -8.73 6.36 -4.17
N ILE A 188 -7.69 6.38 -5.00
CA ILE A 188 -6.35 6.69 -4.53
C ILE A 188 -5.85 7.91 -5.25
N ARG A 189 -5.38 8.89 -4.47
CA ARG A 189 -4.52 9.94 -4.97
C ARG A 189 -3.11 9.68 -4.47
N THR A 190 -2.29 9.05 -5.31
CA THR A 190 -0.89 8.78 -5.00
C THR A 190 -0.02 9.86 -5.60
N THR A 191 0.95 10.32 -4.82
CA THR A 191 2.00 11.24 -5.25
C THR A 191 3.36 10.68 -4.85
N ILE A 192 4.30 10.71 -5.79
CA ILE A 192 5.71 10.42 -5.55
C ILE A 192 6.51 11.68 -5.86
N PHE A 193 7.34 12.09 -4.91
CA PHE A 193 8.25 13.20 -5.05
C PHE A 193 9.69 12.70 -5.05
N LEU A 194 10.47 13.03 -6.08
CA LEU A 194 11.90 12.76 -6.17
C LEU A 194 12.67 14.00 -5.70
N LYS A 195 13.44 13.87 -4.62
CA LYS A 195 14.05 14.98 -3.89
C LYS A 195 15.11 15.71 -4.72
N ASP A 196 15.99 14.96 -5.39
CA ASP A 196 17.18 15.52 -6.04
C ASP A 196 16.83 16.37 -7.27
N TYR A 197 15.77 15.99 -7.99
CA TYR A 197 15.32 16.66 -9.21
C TYR A 197 14.07 17.52 -9.01
N GLY A 198 13.44 17.45 -7.82
CA GLY A 198 12.18 18.13 -7.52
C GLY A 198 11.00 17.65 -8.38
N SER A 199 11.11 16.47 -8.99
CA SER A 199 10.09 15.91 -9.88
C SER A 199 8.95 15.30 -9.07
N GLU A 200 7.70 15.62 -9.43
CA GLU A 200 6.50 15.08 -8.80
C GLU A 200 5.66 14.31 -9.82
N PHE A 201 5.35 13.06 -9.47
CA PHE A 201 4.54 12.15 -10.26
C PHE A 201 3.27 11.82 -9.48
N ALA A 202 2.13 11.93 -10.14
CA ALA A 202 0.84 11.64 -9.53
C ALA A 202 -0.01 10.79 -10.47
N TRP A 203 -0.72 9.82 -9.92
CA TRP A 203 -1.69 9.04 -10.69
C TRP A 203 -2.88 8.67 -9.81
N PRO A 204 -4.10 8.62 -10.39
CA PRO A 204 -5.19 7.90 -9.78
C PRO A 204 -4.93 6.40 -9.95
N MET A 205 -5.11 5.61 -8.89
CA MET A 205 -5.20 4.16 -9.09
C MET A 205 -6.58 3.83 -9.63
N VAL A 206 -6.61 3.06 -10.72
CA VAL A 206 -7.84 2.71 -11.43
C VAL A 206 -8.51 1.52 -10.75
N ARG A 207 -9.84 1.51 -10.78
CA ARG A 207 -10.68 0.42 -10.27
C ARG A 207 -10.31 -0.91 -10.96
N PHE A 208 -10.01 -1.93 -10.16
CA PHE A 208 -9.92 -3.32 -10.63
C PHE A 208 -11.35 -3.91 -10.58
N ILE A 209 -11.87 -4.31 -11.73
CA ILE A 209 -13.18 -4.96 -11.89
C ILE A 209 -12.99 -6.48 -11.81
#